data_AF-A0A846ZU49-F1
#
_entry.id   AF-A0A846ZU49-F1
#
_cell.length_a   1.000
_cell.length_b   1.000
_cell.length_c   1.000
_cell.angle_alpha   90.00
_cell.angle_beta   90.00
_cell.angle_gamma   90.00
#
_symmetry.space_group_name_H-M   'P 1'
#
loop_
_entity.id
_entity.type
_entity.pdbx_description
1 polymer ?
#
loop_
_entity_poly.entity_id
_entity_poly.type
_entity_poly.pdbx_seq_one_letter_code
_entity_poly.pdbx_strand_id
1 'polypeptide(L)'
;MNNLTHTLARSVFDKITAIDTGDKDNSYKKKYGKMALKLPVLVQNAGLLQALAFIEDKKEDPYKALVKDLAGVLGYGDSAERLRNACIDLPFGEYRYLTRRAMIALTWFKRFAQSTWPEILKEADDEQGG
;
A
#
# COMPACT_ATOMS: atom_id res chain seq x y z
N MET A 1 17.99 -12.73 -10.23
CA MET A 1 16.55 -12.37 -10.18
C MET A 1 16.39 -10.92 -9.70
N ASN A 2 16.83 -9.94 -10.49
CA ASN A 2 16.83 -8.51 -10.09
C ASN A 2 15.68 -7.70 -10.73
N ASN A 3 14.91 -8.30 -11.65
CA ASN A 3 13.90 -7.57 -12.41
C ASN A 3 12.62 -7.32 -11.59
N LEU A 4 12.11 -8.33 -10.86
CA LEU A 4 10.82 -8.20 -10.15
C LEU A 4 10.82 -7.05 -9.12
N THR A 5 11.86 -6.94 -8.30
CA THR A 5 11.96 -5.88 -7.29
C THR A 5 12.05 -4.50 -7.93
N HIS A 6 12.78 -4.38 -9.04
CA HIS A 6 12.91 -3.16 -9.81
C HIS A 6 11.59 -2.78 -10.50
N THR A 7 10.89 -3.74 -11.13
CA THR A 7 9.57 -3.51 -11.74
C THR A 7 8.56 -3.04 -10.69
N LEU A 8 8.47 -3.72 -9.55
CA LEU A 8 7.57 -3.32 -8.47
C LEU A 8 7.92 -1.92 -7.95
N ALA A 9 9.21 -1.62 -7.73
CA ALA A 9 9.65 -0.29 -7.31
C ALA A 9 9.19 0.79 -8.30
N ARG A 10 9.35 0.54 -9.61
CA ARG A 10 8.92 1.47 -10.64
C ARG A 10 7.42 1.70 -10.64
N SER A 11 6.63 0.62 -10.62
CA SER A 11 5.17 0.72 -10.58
C SER A 11 4.69 1.46 -9.33
N VAL A 12 5.30 1.21 -8.17
CA VAL A 12 4.98 1.93 -6.93
C VAL A 12 5.34 3.41 -7.05
N PHE A 13 6.51 3.74 -7.60
CA PHE A 13 6.92 5.12 -7.82
C PHE A 13 5.90 5.86 -8.68
N ASP A 14 5.47 5.26 -9.79
CA ASP A 14 4.47 5.86 -10.67
C ASP A 14 3.14 6.14 -9.93
N LYS A 15 2.72 5.26 -9.01
CA LYS A 15 1.53 5.48 -8.14
C LYS A 15 1.71 6.66 -7.17
N ILE A 16 2.86 6.73 -6.50
CA ILE A 16 3.16 7.83 -5.57
C ILE A 16 3.23 9.16 -6.32
N THR A 17 3.91 9.20 -7.48
CA THR A 17 3.99 10.40 -8.32
C THR A 17 2.61 10.84 -8.79
N ALA A 18 1.74 9.93 -9.21
CA ALA A 18 0.39 10.28 -9.64
C ALA A 18 -0.45 10.95 -8.52
N ILE A 19 -0.27 10.51 -7.26
CA ILE A 19 -0.91 11.16 -6.11
C ILE A 19 -0.25 12.51 -5.82
N ASP A 20 1.07 12.60 -5.97
CA ASP A 20 1.81 13.80 -5.65
C ASP A 20 1.51 14.96 -6.62
N THR A 21 1.47 14.65 -7.92
CA THR A 21 1.22 15.62 -9.00
C THR A 21 -0.26 15.83 -9.30
N GLY A 22 -1.15 15.01 -8.72
CA GLY A 22 -2.59 15.16 -8.89
C GLY A 22 -3.22 16.17 -7.93
N ASP A 23 -4.54 16.38 -8.05
CA ASP A 23 -5.32 17.33 -7.23
C ASP A 23 -5.60 16.83 -5.80
N LYS A 24 -4.67 16.06 -5.20
CA LYS A 24 -4.82 15.54 -3.84
C LYS A 24 -4.17 16.49 -2.84
N ASP A 25 -4.93 16.92 -1.84
CA ASP A 25 -4.45 17.81 -0.79
C ASP A 25 -3.50 17.12 0.20
N ASN A 26 -2.87 17.91 1.08
CA ASN A 26 -1.96 17.39 2.09
C ASN A 26 -2.66 16.45 3.08
N SER A 27 -3.96 16.64 3.35
CA SER A 27 -4.74 15.76 4.23
C SER A 27 -4.88 14.35 3.64
N TYR A 28 -5.16 14.26 2.34
CA TYR A 28 -5.20 13.01 1.59
C TYR A 28 -3.83 12.34 1.58
N LYS A 29 -2.77 13.09 1.22
CA LYS A 29 -1.38 12.59 1.20
C LYS A 29 -0.94 12.08 2.57
N LYS A 30 -1.30 12.79 3.66
CA LYS A 30 -1.05 12.40 5.07
C LYS A 30 -1.66 11.04 5.37
N LYS A 31 -2.96 10.86 5.08
CA LYS A 31 -3.67 9.60 5.34
C LYS A 31 -3.15 8.44 4.48
N TYR A 32 -2.97 8.68 3.18
CA TYR A 32 -2.41 7.66 2.29
C TYR A 32 -1.02 7.21 2.76
N GLY A 33 -0.13 8.17 3.04
CA GLY A 33 1.23 7.88 3.50
C GLY A 33 1.28 7.23 4.89
N LYS A 34 0.42 7.63 5.84
CA LYS A 34 0.25 6.91 7.12
C LYS A 34 -0.11 5.45 6.91
N MET A 35 -1.03 5.17 5.97
CA MET A 35 -1.37 3.78 5.67
C MET A 35 -0.24 3.03 4.97
N ALA A 36 0.52 3.69 4.08
CA ALA A 36 1.71 3.10 3.45
C ALA A 36 2.79 2.71 4.47
N LEU A 37 2.92 3.48 5.56
CA LEU A 37 3.80 3.17 6.70
C LEU A 37 3.28 1.98 7.51
N LYS A 38 1.96 1.90 7.72
CA LYS A 38 1.30 0.93 8.63
C LYS A 38 1.01 -0.43 7.99
N LEU A 39 0.60 -0.46 6.73
CA LEU A 39 0.15 -1.69 6.05
C LEU A 39 1.22 -2.80 5.97
N PRO A 40 2.53 -2.53 5.73
CA PRO A 40 3.54 -3.59 5.80
C PRO A 40 3.56 -4.31 7.15
N VAL A 41 3.39 -3.58 8.25
CA VAL A 41 3.37 -4.14 9.61
C VAL A 41 2.12 -4.98 9.82
N LEU A 42 0.96 -4.53 9.33
CA LEU A 42 -0.29 -5.31 9.39
C LEU A 42 -0.17 -6.63 8.62
N VAL A 43 0.38 -6.60 7.40
CA VAL A 43 0.59 -7.81 6.60
C VAL A 43 1.58 -8.77 7.27
N GLN A 44 2.63 -8.24 7.90
CA GLN A 44 3.59 -9.06 8.63
C GLN A 44 2.96 -9.77 9.84
N ASN A 45 2.07 -9.09 10.56
CA ASN A 45 1.49 -9.61 11.81
C ASN A 45 0.24 -10.48 11.60
N ALA A 46 -0.64 -10.10 10.68
CA ALA A 46 -1.95 -10.74 10.47
C ALA A 46 -2.04 -11.50 9.12
N GLY A 47 -1.06 -11.32 8.23
CA GLY A 47 -1.12 -11.83 6.87
C GLY A 47 -1.88 -10.91 5.91
N LEU A 48 -1.71 -11.17 4.61
CA LEU A 48 -2.21 -10.28 3.55
C LEU A 48 -3.74 -10.18 3.56
N LEU A 49 -4.45 -11.31 3.56
CA LEU A 49 -5.92 -11.32 3.49
C LEU A 49 -6.56 -10.53 4.64
N GLN A 50 -6.11 -10.76 5.87
CA GLN A 50 -6.65 -10.08 7.06
C GLN A 50 -6.31 -8.59 7.06
N ALA A 51 -5.11 -8.21 6.62
CA ALA A 51 -4.72 -6.81 6.50
C ALA A 51 -5.56 -6.06 5.46
N LEU A 52 -5.89 -6.70 4.33
CA LEU A 52 -6.77 -6.12 3.31
C LEU A 52 -8.20 -5.93 3.84
N ALA A 53 -8.76 -6.95 4.49
CA ALA A 53 -10.09 -6.86 5.10
C ALA A 53 -10.17 -5.75 6.16
N PHE A 54 -9.14 -5.59 6.98
CA PHE A 54 -9.09 -4.51 7.98
C PHE A 54 -9.14 -3.10 7.35
N ILE A 55 -8.55 -2.90 6.17
CA ILE A 55 -8.59 -1.61 5.47
C ILE A 55 -9.93 -1.40 4.78
N GLU A 56 -10.54 -2.46 4.24
CA GLU A 56 -11.85 -2.41 3.59
C GLU A 56 -12.92 -1.82 4.52
N ASP A 57 -12.86 -2.16 5.81
CA ASP A 57 -13.76 -1.66 6.87
C ASP A 57 -13.51 -0.18 7.26
N LYS A 58 -12.39 0.42 6.85
CA LYS A 58 -12.12 1.83 7.15
C LYS A 58 -13.02 2.73 6.31
N LYS A 59 -13.47 3.85 6.89
CA LYS A 59 -14.27 4.87 6.18
C LYS A 59 -13.44 5.80 5.30
N GLU A 60 -12.12 5.80 5.47
CA GLU A 60 -11.24 6.78 4.84
C GLU A 60 -10.83 6.35 3.43
N ASP A 61 -11.31 7.08 2.42
CA ASP A 61 -10.97 6.85 1.00
C ASP A 61 -9.46 6.76 0.72
N PRO A 62 -8.57 7.56 1.33
CA PRO A 62 -7.13 7.44 1.09
C PRO A 62 -6.55 6.08 1.49
N TYR A 63 -7.11 5.41 2.50
CA TYR A 63 -6.65 4.08 2.90
C TYR A 63 -7.05 3.01 1.89
N LYS A 64 -8.29 3.10 1.37
CA LYS A 64 -8.77 2.21 0.31
C LYS A 64 -8.01 2.43 -0.99
N ALA A 65 -7.65 3.68 -1.29
CA ALA A 65 -6.84 4.02 -2.46
C ALA A 65 -5.47 3.33 -2.44
N LEU A 66 -4.80 3.24 -1.28
CA LEU A 66 -3.54 2.49 -1.17
C LEU A 66 -3.71 1.02 -1.55
N VAL A 67 -4.78 0.37 -1.08
CA VAL A 67 -5.06 -1.04 -1.42
C VAL A 67 -5.35 -1.18 -2.91
N LYS A 68 -6.07 -0.22 -3.48
CA LYS A 68 -6.34 -0.15 -4.92
C LYS A 68 -5.04 -0.06 -5.72
N ASP A 69 -4.12 0.81 -5.32
CA ASP A 69 -2.82 0.97 -5.98
C ASP A 69 -1.92 -0.24 -5.81
N LEU A 70 -1.94 -0.88 -4.63
CA LEU A 70 -1.26 -2.14 -4.39
C LEU A 70 -1.77 -3.23 -5.35
N ALA A 71 -3.10 -3.31 -5.55
CA ALA A 71 -3.68 -4.24 -6.52
C ALA A 71 -3.17 -3.97 -7.94
N GLY A 72 -3.08 -2.69 -8.34
CA GLY A 72 -2.44 -2.28 -9.60
C GLY A 72 -1.02 -2.78 -9.75
N VAL A 73 -0.17 -2.47 -8.77
CA VAL A 73 1.25 -2.86 -8.73
C VAL A 73 1.43 -4.38 -8.80
N LEU A 74 0.51 -5.14 -8.19
CA LEU A 74 0.58 -6.61 -8.17
C LEU A 74 0.01 -7.28 -9.42
N GLY A 75 -0.63 -6.52 -10.32
CA GLY A 75 -1.19 -7.01 -11.58
C GLY A 75 -2.68 -7.39 -11.52
N TYR A 76 -3.42 -6.89 -10.53
CA TYR A 76 -4.86 -7.14 -10.36
C TYR A 76 -5.75 -6.00 -10.87
N GLY A 77 -5.19 -5.08 -11.66
CA GLY A 77 -5.94 -4.05 -12.40
C GLY A 77 -6.65 -3.05 -11.50
N ASP A 78 -5.92 -2.37 -10.62
CA ASP A 78 -6.42 -1.34 -9.69
C ASP A 78 -7.74 -1.74 -8.99
N SER A 79 -7.91 -3.02 -8.67
CA SER A 79 -9.11 -3.57 -8.05
C SER A 79 -8.75 -4.26 -6.75
N ALA A 80 -9.08 -3.61 -5.64
CA ALA A 80 -8.93 -4.15 -4.29
C ALA A 80 -9.68 -5.49 -4.14
N GLU A 81 -10.88 -5.58 -4.72
CA GLU A 81 -11.71 -6.78 -4.71
C GLU A 81 -11.01 -7.95 -5.42
N ARG A 82 -10.46 -7.74 -6.62
CA ARG A 82 -9.75 -8.81 -7.35
C ARG A 82 -8.52 -9.31 -6.59
N LEU A 83 -7.77 -8.40 -5.95
CA LEU A 83 -6.64 -8.77 -5.10
C LEU A 83 -7.10 -9.60 -3.89
N ARG A 84 -8.21 -9.22 -3.25
CA ARG A 84 -8.80 -9.91 -2.11
C ARG A 84 -9.30 -11.31 -2.49
N ASN A 85 -10.03 -11.43 -3.59
CA ASN A 85 -10.52 -12.73 -4.08
C ASN A 85 -9.34 -13.65 -4.41
N ALA A 86 -8.28 -13.13 -5.04
CA ALA A 86 -7.06 -13.90 -5.24
C ALA A 86 -6.42 -14.38 -3.92
N CYS A 87 -6.49 -13.61 -2.84
CA CYS A 87 -6.00 -14.08 -1.54
C CYS A 87 -6.80 -15.25 -0.96
N ILE A 88 -8.07 -15.42 -1.35
CA ILE A 88 -8.97 -16.48 -0.90
C ILE A 88 -8.84 -17.72 -1.80
N ASP A 89 -8.79 -17.51 -3.12
CA ASP A 89 -8.92 -18.57 -4.12
C ASP A 89 -7.58 -19.22 -4.50
N LEU A 90 -6.45 -18.56 -4.25
CA LEU A 90 -5.13 -19.06 -4.63
C LEU A 90 -4.69 -20.27 -3.78
N PRO A 91 -4.05 -21.28 -4.39
CA PRO A 91 -3.36 -22.32 -3.64
C PRO A 91 -2.33 -21.74 -2.66
N PHE A 92 -2.09 -22.42 -1.55
CA PHE A 92 -1.23 -21.93 -0.46
C PHE A 92 0.16 -21.44 -0.94
N GLY A 93 0.79 -22.15 -1.87
CA GLY A 93 2.08 -21.76 -2.44
C GLY A 93 2.03 -20.42 -3.18
N GLU A 94 0.98 -20.21 -3.97
CA GLU A 94 0.76 -18.99 -4.73
C GLU A 94 0.35 -17.83 -3.82
N TYR A 95 -0.47 -18.08 -2.79
CA TYR A 95 -0.80 -17.08 -1.77
C TYR A 95 0.45 -16.61 -1.00
N ARG A 96 1.36 -17.53 -0.63
CA ARG A 96 2.65 -17.16 -0.01
C ARG A 96 3.50 -16.32 -0.95
N TYR A 97 3.52 -16.66 -2.24
CA TYR A 97 4.24 -15.88 -3.24
C TYR A 97 3.64 -14.48 -3.42
N LEU A 98 2.30 -14.37 -3.49
CA LEU A 98 1.57 -13.11 -3.54
C LEU A 98 1.87 -12.26 -2.30
N THR A 99 1.84 -12.85 -1.10
CA THR A 99 2.17 -12.16 0.16
C THR A 99 3.58 -11.61 0.14
N ARG A 100 4.57 -12.37 -0.35
CA ARG A 100 5.96 -11.89 -0.50
C ARG A 100 6.05 -10.71 -1.47
N ARG A 101 5.37 -10.78 -2.62
CA ARG A 101 5.33 -9.68 -3.59
C ARG A 101 4.67 -8.43 -3.01
N ALA A 102 3.56 -8.60 -2.29
CA ALA A 102 2.88 -7.51 -1.60
C ALA A 102 3.79 -6.85 -0.58
N MET A 103 4.53 -7.62 0.25
CA MET A 103 5.49 -7.07 1.20
C MET A 103 6.61 -6.25 0.53
N ILE A 104 7.12 -6.70 -0.61
CA ILE A 104 8.12 -5.95 -1.39
C ILE A 104 7.54 -4.63 -1.90
N ALA A 105 6.35 -4.66 -2.50
CA ALA A 105 5.66 -3.47 -2.98
C ALA A 105 5.37 -2.48 -1.84
N LEU A 106 4.84 -2.97 -0.72
CA LEU A 106 4.54 -2.17 0.47
C LEU A 106 5.78 -1.54 1.09
N THR A 107 6.92 -2.22 1.05
CA THR A 107 8.21 -1.64 1.46
C THR A 107 8.60 -0.46 0.58
N TRP A 108 8.35 -0.54 -0.74
CA TRP A 108 8.56 0.59 -1.64
C TRP A 108 7.54 1.70 -1.42
N PHE A 109 6.26 1.39 -1.17
CA PHE A 109 5.25 2.41 -0.85
C PHE A 109 5.66 3.21 0.38
N LYS A 110 6.12 2.52 1.43
CA LYS A 110 6.67 3.15 2.63
C LYS A 110 7.83 4.09 2.28
N ARG A 111 8.85 3.59 1.57
CA ARG A 111 10.06 4.38 1.24
C ARG A 111 9.72 5.62 0.42
N PHE A 112 8.91 5.48 -0.62
CA PHE A 112 8.57 6.60 -1.49
C PHE A 112 7.62 7.60 -0.82
N ALA A 113 6.64 7.14 -0.03
CA ALA A 113 5.82 8.06 0.77
C ALA A 113 6.70 8.89 1.73
N GLN A 114 7.67 8.26 2.41
CA GLN A 114 8.59 8.96 3.31
C GLN A 114 9.53 9.92 2.58
N SER A 115 10.01 9.59 1.38
CA SER A 115 10.90 10.47 0.63
C SER A 115 10.17 11.63 -0.05
N THR A 116 8.95 11.42 -0.51
CA THR A 116 8.18 12.42 -1.27
C THR A 116 7.41 13.37 -0.34
N TRP A 117 6.90 12.86 0.78
CA TRP A 117 6.08 13.63 1.73
C TRP A 117 6.66 13.66 3.15
N PRO A 118 7.96 13.95 3.35
CA PRO A 118 8.59 13.86 4.67
C PRO A 118 7.94 14.78 5.71
N GLU A 119 7.64 16.04 5.35
CA GLU A 119 7.07 17.02 6.30
C GLU A 119 5.59 16.73 6.61
N ILE A 120 4.81 16.34 5.60
CA ILE A 120 3.40 15.95 5.77
C ILE A 120 3.25 14.75 6.72
N LEU A 121 4.24 13.83 6.71
CA LEU A 121 4.25 12.66 7.57
C LEU A 121 4.84 12.91 8.96
N LYS A 122 5.67 13.94 9.15
CA LYS A 122 6.18 14.35 10.48
C LYS A 122 5.11 15.01 11.34
N GLU A 123 4.31 15.92 10.77
CA GLU A 123 3.15 16.58 11.44
C GLU A 123 2.07 15.58 11.93
N ALA A 124 2.28 14.31 11.67
CA ALA A 124 1.36 13.21 11.84
C ALA A 124 1.66 12.37 13.09
N ASP A 125 2.91 12.35 13.53
CA ASP A 125 3.35 11.70 14.78
C ASP A 125 3.06 12.60 15.99
N ASP A 126 3.09 13.93 15.82
CA ASP A 126 2.82 14.89 16.90
C ASP A 126 1.35 14.90 17.38
N GLU A 127 0.39 14.52 16.52
CA GLU A 127 -1.04 14.42 16.89
C GLU A 127 -1.41 13.12 17.63
N GLN A 128 -0.51 12.13 17.72
CA GLN A 128 -0.76 10.87 18.43
C GLN A 128 -0.13 10.84 19.84
N GLY A 129 0.50 11.93 20.27
CA GLY A 129 1.15 12.10 21.57
C GLY A 129 0.43 13.04 22.55
N GLY A 130 -0.86 13.34 22.34
CA GLY A 130 -1.69 14.18 23.23
C GLY A 130 -2.79 13.40 23.92
#